data_AF-A0A3A6IDG9-F1
#
_entry.id   AF-A0A3A6IDG9-F1
#
_cell.length_a   1.000
_cell.length_b   1.000
_cell.length_c   1.000
_cell.angle_alpha   90.00
_cell.angle_beta   90.00
_cell.angle_gamma   90.00
#
_symmetry.space_group_name_H-M   'P 1'
#
loop_
_entity.id
_entity.type
_entity.pdbx_description
1 polymer ?
#
loop_
_entity_poly.entity_id
_entity_poly.type
_entity_poly.pdbx_seq_one_letter_code
_entity_poly.pdbx_strand_id
1 'polypeptide(L)'
;MFKNTSQLHAAMKEILEIFQQGKDIDCLYPKYPEELSADLVEAINTCLSQNYLTGVSCTVGAQGDVIINTFAPHITAAGSEFISEN
;
A
#
# COMPACT_ATOMS: atom_id res chain seq x y z
N MET A 1 2.35 -13.27 2.67
CA MET A 1 0.96 -13.19 3.17
C MET A 1 1.02 -12.95 4.66
N PHE A 2 0.34 -11.89 5.12
CA PHE A 2 0.46 -11.41 6.49
C PHE A 2 -0.01 -12.50 7.45
N LYS A 3 0.75 -12.74 8.51
CA LYS A 3 0.45 -13.83 9.44
C LYS A 3 -0.77 -13.52 10.31
N ASN A 4 -1.11 -12.24 10.49
CA ASN A 4 -2.26 -11.76 11.27
C ASN A 4 -2.76 -10.39 10.76
N THR A 5 -4.04 -10.09 10.98
CA THR A 5 -4.72 -8.84 10.55
C THR A 5 -4.05 -7.57 11.06
N SER A 6 -3.44 -7.59 12.25
CA SER A 6 -2.72 -6.44 12.79
C SER A 6 -1.49 -6.05 11.96
N GLN A 7 -0.81 -7.02 11.35
CA GLN A 7 0.33 -6.75 10.47
C GLN A 7 -0.12 -6.14 9.14
N LEU A 8 -1.24 -6.63 8.60
CA LEU A 8 -1.88 -6.06 7.42
C LEU A 8 -2.33 -4.62 7.68
N HIS A 9 -3.00 -4.34 8.80
CA HIS A 9 -3.43 -2.97 9.13
C HIS A 9 -2.25 -2.02 9.33
N ALA A 10 -1.17 -2.47 9.99
CA ALA A 10 0.05 -1.68 10.14
C ALA A 10 0.67 -1.34 8.77
N ALA A 11 0.77 -2.32 7.87
CA ALA A 11 1.27 -2.11 6.51
C ALA A 11 0.36 -1.17 5.71
N MET A 12 -0.97 -1.36 5.77
CA MET A 12 -1.94 -0.48 5.12
C MET A 12 -1.79 0.97 5.62
N LYS A 13 -1.64 1.18 6.92
CA LYS A 13 -1.43 2.50 7.51
C LYS A 13 -0.14 3.13 7.00
N GLU A 14 0.98 2.42 7.04
CA GLU A 14 2.26 2.93 6.53
C GLU A 14 2.18 3.33 5.06
N ILE A 15 1.52 2.52 4.22
CA ILE A 15 1.31 2.82 2.80
C ILE A 15 0.49 4.10 2.62
N LEU A 16 -0.62 4.23 3.35
CA LEU A 16 -1.48 5.41 3.28
C LEU A 16 -0.75 6.67 3.76
N GLU A 17 0.06 6.59 4.83
CA GLU A 17 0.87 7.70 5.34
C GLU A 17 1.96 8.15 4.35
N ILE A 18 2.59 7.21 3.63
CA ILE A 18 3.56 7.51 2.57
C ILE A 18 2.89 8.31 1.45
N PHE A 19 1.74 7.83 0.97
CA PHE A 19 0.98 8.51 -0.07
C PHE A 19 0.42 9.87 0.38
N GLN A 20 -0.01 9.99 1.63
CA GLN A 20 -0.46 11.26 2.21
C GLN A 20 0.66 12.30 2.25
N GLN A 21 1.91 11.87 2.48
CA GLN A 21 3.09 12.72 2.46
C GLN A 21 3.58 13.05 1.04
N GLY A 22 2.94 12.52 -0.01
CA GLY A 22 3.39 12.65 -1.40
C GLY A 22 4.72 11.94 -1.65
N LYS A 23 5.07 10.96 -0.81
CA LYS A 23 6.28 10.14 -0.95
C LYS A 23 5.99 8.95 -1.83
N ASP A 24 7.02 8.46 -2.49
CA ASP A 24 6.94 7.26 -3.30
C ASP A 24 6.95 6.00 -2.41
N ILE A 25 6.29 4.93 -2.88
CA ILE A 25 6.30 3.60 -2.26
C ILE A 25 7.72 3.02 -2.23
N ASP A 26 8.65 3.55 -3.03
CA ASP A 26 10.07 3.21 -2.99
C ASP A 26 10.68 3.29 -1.57
N CYS A 27 10.17 4.19 -0.73
CA CYS A 27 10.60 4.34 0.66
C CYS A 27 10.30 3.11 1.53
N LEU A 28 9.39 2.23 1.10
CA LEU A 28 9.00 1.01 1.80
C LEU A 28 9.86 -0.19 1.40
N TYR A 29 10.47 -0.23 0.21
CA TYR A 29 11.35 -1.34 -0.20
C TYR A 29 12.44 -1.73 0.81
N PRO A 30 13.16 -0.81 1.50
CA PRO A 30 14.13 -1.22 2.52
C PRO A 30 13.50 -1.92 3.74
N LYS A 31 12.19 -1.74 3.99
CA LYS A 31 11.44 -2.46 5.02
C LYS A 31 10.80 -3.76 4.51
N TYR A 32 10.54 -3.83 3.20
CA TYR A 32 9.92 -4.96 2.51
C TYR A 32 10.88 -5.48 1.41
N PRO A 33 11.93 -6.25 1.76
CA PRO A 33 12.85 -6.83 0.78
C PRO A 33 12.12 -7.68 -0.27
N GLU A 34 12.75 -7.92 -1.43
CA GLU A 34 12.17 -8.48 -2.67
C GLU A 34 11.24 -9.72 -2.50
N GLU A 35 11.42 -10.53 -1.46
CA GLU A 35 10.56 -11.67 -1.11
C GLU A 35 9.19 -11.29 -0.46
N LEU A 36 9.02 -10.04 -0.02
CA LEU A 36 7.80 -9.49 0.61
C LEU A 36 6.90 -8.72 -0.37
N SER A 37 7.19 -8.82 -1.68
CA SER A 37 6.37 -8.27 -2.77
C SER A 37 4.88 -8.64 -2.65
N ALA A 38 4.57 -9.88 -2.27
CA ALA A 38 3.19 -10.35 -2.14
C ALA A 38 2.41 -9.68 -1.00
N ASP A 39 3.07 -9.38 0.13
CA ASP A 39 2.46 -8.73 1.29
C ASP A 39 2.17 -7.26 1.00
N LEU A 40 3.12 -6.56 0.37
CA LEU A 40 2.90 -5.17 -0.04
C LEU A 40 1.76 -5.07 -1.08
N VAL A 41 1.74 -5.98 -2.05
CA VAL A 41 0.66 -6.07 -3.06
C VAL A 41 -0.69 -6.35 -2.40
N GLU A 42 -0.75 -7.26 -1.43
CA GLU A 42 -1.96 -7.57 -0.66
C GLU A 42 -2.47 -6.34 0.09
N ALA A 43 -1.60 -5.60 0.79
CA ALA A 43 -1.97 -4.39 1.50
C ALA A 43 -2.50 -3.30 0.56
N ILE A 44 -1.82 -3.05 -0.57
CA ILE A 44 -2.27 -2.05 -1.57
C ILE A 44 -3.62 -2.46 -2.17
N ASN A 45 -3.77 -3.72 -2.57
CA ASN A 45 -5.04 -4.22 -3.13
C ASN A 45 -6.17 -4.13 -2.11
N THR A 46 -5.89 -4.37 -0.83
CA THR A 46 -6.87 -4.19 0.25
C THR A 46 -7.25 -2.72 0.40
N CYS A 47 -6.28 -1.80 0.42
CA CYS A 47 -6.54 -0.36 0.44
C CYS A 47 -7.39 0.10 -0.76
N LEU A 48 -7.15 -0.44 -1.96
CA LEU A 48 -7.96 -0.17 -3.15
C LEU A 48 -9.37 -0.73 -3.03
N SER A 49 -9.52 -1.97 -2.57
CA SER A 49 -10.83 -2.61 -2.36
C SER A 49 -11.67 -1.92 -1.29
N GLN A 50 -11.03 -1.32 -0.28
CA GLN A 50 -11.67 -0.55 0.79
C GLN A 50 -11.86 0.93 0.42
N ASN A 51 -11.48 1.32 -0.80
CA ASN A 51 -11.58 2.70 -1.29
C ASN A 51 -10.76 3.71 -0.45
N TYR A 52 -9.64 3.29 0.14
CA TYR A 52 -8.70 4.13 0.89
C TYR A 52 -7.69 4.82 -0.01
N LEU A 53 -7.31 4.14 -1.10
CA LEU A 53 -6.47 4.68 -2.16
C LEU A 53 -7.30 4.95 -3.41
N THR A 54 -6.92 6.00 -4.12
CA THR A 54 -7.42 6.30 -5.47
C THR A 54 -6.24 6.62 -6.38
N GLY A 55 -6.39 6.43 -7.68
CA GLY A 55 -5.33 6.68 -8.65
C GLY A 55 -4.07 5.81 -8.48
N VAL A 56 -4.05 4.84 -7.56
CA VAL A 56 -2.96 3.86 -7.42
C VAL A 56 -3.32 2.58 -8.16
N SER A 57 -2.40 2.05 -8.95
CA SER A 57 -2.51 0.76 -9.63
C SER A 57 -1.30 -0.10 -9.27
N CYS A 58 -1.55 -1.31 -8.78
CA CYS A 58 -0.52 -2.26 -8.42
C CYS A 58 -0.63 -3.48 -9.33
N THR A 59 0.46 -3.90 -9.97
CA THR A 59 0.49 -5.06 -10.87
C THR A 59 1.75 -5.88 -10.63
N VAL A 60 1.62 -7.21 -10.63
CA VAL A 60 2.77 -8.12 -10.54
C VAL A 60 3.14 -8.57 -11.96
N GLY A 61 4.37 -8.29 -12.38
CA GLY A 61 4.94 -8.70 -13.65
C GLY A 61 5.25 -10.19 -13.72
N ALA A 62 5.46 -10.71 -14.92
CA ALA A 62 5.68 -12.14 -15.17
C ALA A 62 6.95 -12.72 -14.50
N GLN A 63 7.92 -11.85 -14.15
CA GLN A 63 9.16 -12.22 -13.46
C GLN A 63 9.06 -12.03 -11.92
N GLY A 64 7.89 -11.65 -11.40
CA GLY A 64 7.67 -11.37 -9.97
C GLY A 64 7.89 -9.92 -9.56
N ASP A 65 8.25 -9.05 -10.51
CA ASP A 65 8.43 -7.61 -10.25
C ASP A 65 7.09 -6.95 -9.89
N VAL A 66 7.07 -6.13 -8.84
CA VAL A 66 5.88 -5.36 -8.47
C VAL A 66 5.98 -3.98 -9.08
N ILE A 67 5.05 -3.66 -9.98
CA ILE A 67 4.92 -2.36 -10.63
C ILE A 67 3.79 -1.60 -9.96
N ILE A 68 4.11 -0.46 -9.35
CA ILE A 68 3.14 0.42 -8.70
C ILE A 68 3.11 1.73 -9.50
N ASN A 69 1.96 2.01 -10.12
CA ASN A 69 1.72 3.25 -10.84
C ASN A 69 0.83 4.15 -9.99
N THR A 70 1.23 5.41 -9.83
CA THR A 70 0.55 6.37 -8.97
C THR A 70 0.12 7.59 -9.80
N PHE A 71 -1.18 7.79 -9.91
CA PHE A 71 -1.81 8.96 -10.51
C PHE A 71 -2.44 9.75 -9.37
N ALA A 72 -2.09 11.03 -9.20
CA ALA A 72 -2.68 11.84 -8.15
C ALA A 72 -4.17 12.11 -8.45
N PRO A 73 -5.05 12.19 -7.44
CA PRO A 73 -4.81 12.06 -6.00
C PRO A 73 -4.60 10.61 -5.53
N HIS A 74 -3.93 10.40 -4.39
CA HIS A 74 -3.52 9.06 -3.93
C HIS A 74 -4.33 8.50 -2.76
N ILE A 75 -4.75 9.33 -1.80
CA ILE A 75 -5.52 8.94 -0.61
C ILE A 75 -6.93 9.54 -0.65
N THR A 76 -7.93 8.78 -0.23
CA THR A 76 -9.32 9.25 -0.10
C THR A 76 -9.59 9.76 1.32
N ALA A 77 -10.78 10.34 1.56
CA ALA A 77 -11.22 10.69 2.90
C ALA A 77 -11.25 9.48 3.85
N ALA A 78 -11.80 8.34 3.38
CA ALA A 78 -11.85 7.09 4.14
C ALA A 78 -10.45 6.56 4.48
N GLY A 79 -9.48 6.68 3.57
CA GLY A 79 -8.09 6.33 3.85
C GLY A 79 -7.47 7.21 4.94
N SER A 80 -7.82 8.50 4.97
CA SER A 80 -7.34 9.43 6.00
C SER A 80 -7.95 9.13 7.38
N GLU A 81 -9.23 8.74 7.42
CA GLU A 81 -9.90 8.27 8.64
C GLU A 81 -9.23 7.00 9.17
N PHE A 82 -8.97 6.02 8.30
CA PHE A 82 -8.28 4.78 8.69
C PHE A 82 -6.90 5.02 9.33
N ILE A 83 -6.09 5.95 8.80
CA ILE A 83 -4.80 6.35 9.40
C ILE A 83 -4.99 6.86 10.83
N SER A 84 -6.05 7.63 11.08
CA SER A 84 -6.31 8.25 12.37
C SER A 84 -6.80 7.25 13.43
N GLU A 85 -7.45 6.16 12.99
CA GLU A 85 -8.00 5.11 13.86
C GLU A 85 -7.01 3.99 14.20
N ASN A 86 -6.01 3.75 13.35
CA ASN A 86 -4.95 2.75 13.54
C ASN A 86 -3.62 3.43 13.85
#